data_AF-A0A3E1EJS8-F1
#
_entry.id   AF-A0A3E1EJS8-F1
#
_cell.length_a   1.000
_cell.length_b   1.000
_cell.length_c   1.000
_cell.angle_alpha   90.00
_cell.angle_beta   90.00
_cell.angle_gamma   90.00
#
_symmetry.space_group_name_H-M   'P 1'
#
loop_
_entity.id
_entity.type
_entity.pdbx_description
1 polymer ?
#
loop_
_entity_poly.entity_id
_entity_poly.type
_entity_poly.pdbx_seq_one_letter_code
_entity_poly.pdbx_strand_id
1 'polypeptide(L)'
;MSKSLTDTQKLIFNQQYASDKKDRGTAVILALFGYDRFWLGDITLGILKYITCGGCGIWWLIDLFTASSRADDLNRKKARDIIDGIQVSARS
;
A
#
# COMPACT_ATOMS: atom_id res chain seq x y z
N MET A 1 -26.50 5.13 -9.01
CA MET A 1 -26.41 3.92 -9.85
C MET A 1 -25.12 3.21 -9.48
N SER A 2 -25.19 2.15 -8.67
CA SER A 2 -24.06 1.25 -8.43
C SER A 2 -23.74 0.56 -9.75
N LYS A 3 -22.80 1.09 -10.52
CA LYS A 3 -22.34 0.45 -11.76
C LYS A 3 -21.69 -0.87 -11.37
N SER A 4 -22.43 -1.98 -11.52
CA SER A 4 -21.86 -3.31 -11.35
C SER A 4 -20.84 -3.52 -12.47
N LEU A 5 -19.59 -3.80 -12.10
CA LEU A 5 -18.53 -4.12 -13.04
C LEU A 5 -18.95 -5.34 -13.89
N THR A 6 -18.72 -5.29 -15.20
CA THR A 6 -18.88 -6.44 -16.10
C THR A 6 -17.89 -7.56 -15.71
N ASP A 7 -18.16 -8.82 -16.05
CA ASP A 7 -17.31 -9.94 -15.61
C ASP A 7 -15.87 -9.84 -16.12
N THR A 8 -15.65 -9.26 -17.31
CA THR A 8 -14.31 -8.90 -17.81
C THR A 8 -13.64 -7.84 -16.93
N GLN A 9 -14.37 -6.82 -16.48
CA GLN A 9 -13.84 -5.78 -15.60
C GLN A 9 -13.49 -6.34 -14.21
N LYS A 10 -14.32 -7.27 -13.69
CA LYS A 10 -14.00 -7.99 -12.45
C LYS A 10 -12.76 -8.85 -12.58
N LEU A 11 -12.56 -9.50 -13.75
CA LEU A 11 -11.37 -10.31 -14.02
C LEU A 11 -10.11 -9.44 -14.05
N ILE A 12 -10.12 -8.34 -14.79
CA ILE A 12 -9.00 -7.39 -14.87
C ILE A 12 -8.68 -6.81 -13.49
N PHE A 13 -9.71 -6.42 -12.73
CA PHE A 13 -9.54 -5.94 -11.36
C PHE A 13 -8.90 -7.01 -10.47
N ASN A 14 -9.44 -8.23 -10.44
CA ASN A 14 -8.93 -9.31 -9.59
C ASN A 14 -7.50 -9.69 -9.96
N GLN A 15 -7.15 -9.73 -11.25
CA GLN A 15 -5.78 -10.01 -11.69
C GLN A 15 -4.82 -8.91 -11.27
N GLN A 16 -5.16 -7.65 -11.55
CA GLN A 16 -4.29 -6.52 -11.24
C GLN A 16 -4.13 -6.37 -9.72
N TYR A 17 -5.25 -6.40 -8.99
CA TYR A 17 -5.24 -6.27 -7.54
C TYR A 17 -4.50 -7.43 -6.86
N ALA A 18 -4.68 -8.68 -7.31
CA ALA A 18 -3.98 -9.82 -6.73
C ALA A 18 -2.46 -9.73 -6.95
N SER A 19 -2.01 -9.25 -8.11
CA SER A 19 -0.58 -9.09 -8.39
C SER A 19 0.06 -7.93 -7.64
N ASP A 20 -0.69 -6.86 -7.39
CA ASP A 20 -0.16 -5.62 -6.82
C ASP A 20 -0.33 -5.49 -5.30
N LYS A 21 -1.12 -6.39 -4.69
CA LYS A 21 -1.42 -6.37 -3.26
C LYS A 21 -0.16 -6.63 -2.45
N LYS A 22 0.13 -5.69 -1.54
CA LYS A 22 1.20 -5.84 -0.57
C LYS A 22 0.71 -6.62 0.66
N ASP A 23 1.45 -7.65 1.03
CA ASP A 23 1.13 -8.43 2.22
C ASP A 23 1.43 -7.67 3.51
N ARG A 24 0.53 -7.80 4.49
CA ARG A 24 0.63 -7.12 5.78
C ARG A 24 1.76 -7.67 6.63
N GLY A 25 1.98 -8.98 6.59
CA GLY A 25 3.06 -9.65 7.30
C GLY A 25 4.42 -9.18 6.79
N THR A 26 4.57 -9.06 5.46
CA THR A 26 5.78 -8.47 4.87
C THR A 26 6.01 -7.03 5.35
N ALA A 27 4.96 -6.21 5.48
CA ALA A 27 5.08 -4.86 6.01
C ALA A 27 5.64 -4.83 7.44
N VAL A 28 5.14 -5.72 8.32
CA VAL A 28 5.59 -5.80 9.72
C VAL A 28 7.02 -6.35 9.83
N ILE A 29 7.37 -7.36 9.03
CA ILE A 29 8.74 -7.88 8.97
C ILE A 29 9.70 -6.77 8.55
N LEU A 30 9.35 -5.98 7.53
CA LEU A 30 10.17 -4.85 7.11
C LEU A 30 10.23 -3.73 8.15
N ALA A 31 9.19 -3.56 8.98
CA ALA A 31 9.18 -2.60 10.07
C ALA A 31 10.18 -2.97 11.17
N LEU A 32 10.38 -4.27 11.44
CA LEU A 32 11.44 -4.76 12.34
C LEU A 32 12.84 -4.38 11.86
N PHE A 33 13.07 -4.36 10.55
CA PHE A 33 14.34 -3.94 9.95
C PHE A 33 14.43 -2.44 9.66
N GLY A 34 13.34 -1.69 9.87
CA GLY A 34 13.26 -0.25 9.59
C GLY A 34 13.07 0.12 8.12
N TYR A 35 12.80 -0.85 7.24
CA TYR A 35 12.63 -0.67 5.80
C TYR A 35 11.15 -0.61 5.35
N ASP A 36 10.19 -0.68 6.26
CA ASP A 36 8.75 -0.64 5.95
C ASP A 36 8.39 0.60 5.12
N ARG A 37 8.89 1.78 5.50
CA ARG A 37 8.57 3.05 4.82
C ARG A 37 9.11 3.10 3.39
N PHE A 38 10.29 2.54 3.15
CA PHE A 38 10.87 2.45 1.80
C PHE A 38 10.04 1.53 0.92
N TRP A 39 9.57 0.41 1.48
CA TRP A 39 8.73 -0.53 0.73
C TRP A 39 7.33 0.02 0.48
N LEU A 40 6.76 0.77 1.43
CA LEU A 40 5.44 1.38 1.30
C LEU A 40 5.45 2.62 0.39
N GLY A 41 6.63 3.14 -0.01
CA GLY A 41 6.79 4.28 -0.91
C GLY A 41 7.02 5.62 -0.20
N ASP A 42 7.03 5.63 1.14
CA ASP A 42 7.31 6.80 1.98
C ASP A 42 8.84 7.00 2.17
N ILE A 43 9.58 7.11 1.06
CA ILE A 43 11.06 7.16 1.07
C ILE A 43 11.58 8.38 1.84
N THR A 44 10.98 9.56 1.63
CA THR A 44 11.39 10.81 2.29
C THR A 44 11.32 10.71 3.82
N LEU A 45 10.24 10.09 4.33
CA LEU A 45 10.05 9.87 5.76
C LEU A 45 10.96 8.76 6.29
N GLY A 46 11.29 7.75 5.48
CA GLY A 46 12.31 6.75 5.79
C GLY A 46 13.71 7.35 5.93
N ILE A 47 14.11 8.23 5.01
CA ILE A 47 15.41 8.92 5.06
C ILE A 47 15.47 9.85 6.28
N LEU A 48 14.41 10.62 6.55
CA LEU A 48 14.34 11.49 7.73
C LEU A 48 14.46 10.69 9.04
N LYS A 49 13.86 9.50 9.11
CA LYS A 49 14.02 8.57 10.23
C LYS A 49 15.49 8.20 10.44
N TYR A 50 16.24 7.88 9.38
CA TYR A 50 17.66 7.54 9.51
C TYR A 50 18.53 8.75 9.88
N ILE A 51 18.27 9.94 9.31
CA ILE A 51 18.98 11.18 9.64
C ILE A 51 18.79 11.58 11.11
N THR A 52 17.59 11.32 11.66
CA THR A 52 17.27 11.58 13.07
C THR A 52 17.65 10.43 14.00
N CYS A 53 18.42 9.42 13.54
CA CYS A 53 18.72 8.19 14.27
C CYS A 53 17.47 7.49 14.85
N GLY A 54 16.34 7.60 14.14
CA GLY A 54 15.05 7.01 14.53
C GLY A 54 14.43 7.63 15.78
N GLY A 55 14.88 8.82 16.20
CA GLY A 55 14.39 9.52 17.39
C GLY A 55 14.54 8.72 18.69
N CYS A 56 15.64 7.97 18.87
CA CYS A 56 15.87 7.02 19.98
C CYS A 56 15.02 5.73 19.94
N GLY A 57 14.61 5.27 18.75
CA GLY A 57 13.87 4.01 18.59
C GLY A 57 12.35 4.14 18.72
N ILE A 58 11.84 5.32 19.10
CA ILE A 58 10.40 5.61 19.17
C ILE A 58 9.75 5.47 17.79
N TRP A 59 10.41 5.93 16.73
CA TRP A 59 9.90 5.79 15.37
C TRP A 59 9.76 4.33 14.95
N TRP A 60 10.68 3.47 15.38
CA TRP A 60 10.65 2.04 15.10
C TRP A 60 9.49 1.37 15.82
N LEU A 61 9.24 1.76 17.07
CA LEU A 61 8.11 1.27 17.86
C LEU A 61 6.77 1.62 17.21
N ILE A 62 6.60 2.87 16.76
CA ILE A 62 5.38 3.33 16.08
C ILE A 62 5.18 2.59 14.75
N ASP A 63 6.25 2.42 13.97
CA ASP A 63 6.18 1.75 12.67
C ASP A 63 5.78 0.27 12.81
N LEU A 64 6.19 -0.44 13.88
CA LEU A 64 5.78 -1.83 14.11
C LEU A 64 4.27 -2.03 14.17
N PHE A 65 3.56 -1.13 14.85
CA PHE A 65 2.10 -1.20 14.96
C PHE A 65 1.39 -0.58 13.74
N THR A 66 2.01 0.43 13.12
CA THR A 66 1.36 1.23 12.06
C THR A 66 1.62 0.65 10.65
N ALA A 67 2.68 -0.12 10.44
CA ALA A 67 3.07 -0.64 9.11
C ALA A 67 1.99 -1.52 8.49
N SER A 68 1.31 -2.34 9.28
CA SER A 68 0.22 -3.18 8.78
C SER A 68 -0.98 -2.34 8.28
N SER A 69 -1.33 -1.28 9.01
CA SER A 69 -2.40 -0.34 8.61
C SER A 69 -2.02 0.40 7.33
N ARG A 70 -0.76 0.87 7.23
CA ARG A 70 -0.27 1.55 6.01
C ARG A 70 -0.29 0.64 4.79
N ALA A 71 0.06 -0.63 4.96
CA ALA A 71 -0.03 -1.62 3.88
C ALA A 71 -1.48 -1.78 3.40
N ASP A 72 -2.45 -1.84 4.31
CA ASP A 72 -3.85 -1.88 3.92
C ASP A 72 -4.28 -0.60 3.21
N ASP A 73 -3.85 0.56 3.70
CA ASP A 73 -4.24 1.85 3.14
C ASP A 73 -3.75 1.98 1.69
N LEU A 74 -2.53 1.52 1.41
CA LEU A 74 -1.98 1.43 0.06
C LEU A 74 -2.74 0.43 -0.81
N ASN A 75 -3.05 -0.75 -0.28
CA ASN A 75 -3.86 -1.72 -1.01
C ASN A 75 -5.24 -1.15 -1.36
N ARG A 76 -5.88 -0.42 -0.44
CA ARG A 76 -7.17 0.24 -0.68
C ARG A 76 -7.06 1.38 -1.71
N LYS A 77 -5.97 2.16 -1.69
CA LYS A 77 -5.71 3.19 -2.71
C LYS A 77 -5.52 2.54 -4.09
N LYS A 78 -4.64 1.54 -4.20
CA LYS A 78 -4.43 0.80 -5.45
C LYS A 78 -5.72 0.18 -5.99
N ALA A 79 -6.56 -0.40 -5.13
CA ALA A 79 -7.85 -0.94 -5.54
C ALA A 79 -8.75 0.12 -6.19
N ARG A 80 -8.78 1.33 -5.63
CA ARG A 80 -9.53 2.46 -6.20
C ARG A 80 -8.95 2.89 -7.54
N ASP A 81 -7.63 3.06 -7.62
CA ASP A 81 -6.95 3.46 -8.87
C ASP A 81 -7.22 2.47 -10.02
N ILE A 82 -7.22 1.15 -9.72
CA ILE A 82 -7.54 0.11 -10.70
C ILE A 82 -9.01 0.24 -11.15
N ILE A 83 -9.95 0.44 -10.22
CA ILE A 83 -11.37 0.61 -10.55
C ILE A 83 -11.58 1.87 -11.41
N ASP A 84 -10.95 2.98 -11.06
CA ASP A 84 -11.05 4.25 -11.79
C ASP A 84 -10.46 4.10 -13.20
N GLY A 85 -9.31 3.45 -13.35
CA GLY A 85 -8.71 3.16 -14.65
C GLY A 85 -9.61 2.30 -15.56
N ILE A 86 -10.24 1.26 -14.99
CA ILE A 86 -11.20 0.41 -15.71
C ILE A 86 -12.44 1.20 -16.14
N GLN A 87 -12.94 2.12 -15.30
CA GLN A 87 -14.10 2.94 -15.62
C GLN A 87 -13.80 4.01 -16.68
N VAL A 88 -12.60 4.59 -16.67
CA VAL A 88 -12.15 5.55 -17.69
C VAL A 88 -12.05 4.86 -19.05
N SER A 89 -11.40 3.68 -19.12
CA SER A 89 -11.30 2.90 -20.36
C SER A 89 -12.65 2.43 -20.90
N ALA A 90 -13.66 2.25 -20.04
CA ALA A 90 -15.02 1.88 -20.46
C ALA A 90 -15.86 3.08 -20.93
N ARG A 91 -15.37 4.31 -20.74
CA ARG A 91 -16.06 5.56 -21.12
C ARG A 91 -15.50 6.16 -22.41
N SER A 92 -14.24 5.88 -22.76
CA SER A 92 -13.62 6.23 -24.04
C SER A 92 -14.04 5.28 -25.15
#